data_AF-A0A353PSP1-F1
#
_entry.id   AF-A0A353PSP1-F1
#
_cell.length_a   1.000
_cell.length_b   1.000
_cell.length_c   1.000
_cell.angle_alpha   90.00
_cell.angle_beta   90.00
_cell.angle_gamma   90.00
#
_symmetry.space_group_name_H-M   'P 1'
#
loop_
_entity.id
_entity.type
_entity.pdbx_description
1 polymer ?
#
loop_
_entity_poly.entity_id
_entity_poly.type
_entity_poly.pdbx_seq_one_letter_code
_entity_poly.pdbx_strand_id
1 'polypeptide(L)'
;MKRSLSFKLIVAFAVVAVITLVVGVFGFYGLSTTSNLLETLATEDIPAIAGLQDAVEYQQRVKVAIRTLTSPFLEQDDFERQFENIEKFRQAYADFFDEYDTLPKT
;
A
#
# COMPACT_ATOMS: atom_id res chain seq x y z
N MET A 1 -59.65 -12.91 22.20
CA MET A 1 -59.73 -12.04 21.01
C MET A 1 -59.08 -12.76 19.82
N LYS A 2 -59.85 -13.34 18.89
CA LYS A 2 -59.29 -14.00 17.68
C LYS A 2 -58.71 -12.92 16.76
N ARG A 3 -57.39 -12.84 16.64
CA ARG A 3 -56.75 -11.92 15.67
C ARG A 3 -56.96 -12.43 14.24
N SER A 4 -57.24 -11.52 13.31
CA SER A 4 -57.50 -11.85 11.91
C SER A 4 -56.27 -12.50 11.26
N LEU A 5 -56.51 -13.36 10.26
CA LEU A 5 -55.45 -14.03 9.51
C LEU A 5 -54.51 -13.01 8.85
N SER A 6 -55.06 -11.91 8.33
CA SER A 6 -54.32 -10.80 7.72
C SER A 6 -53.31 -10.17 8.69
N PHE A 7 -53.68 -10.00 9.97
CA PHE A 7 -52.75 -9.46 10.97
C PHE A 7 -51.54 -10.39 11.17
N LYS A 8 -51.75 -11.71 11.23
CA LYS A 8 -50.66 -12.69 11.40
C LYS A 8 -49.71 -12.70 10.20
N LEU A 9 -50.25 -12.61 8.99
CA LEU A 9 -49.49 -12.54 7.74
C LEU A 9 -48.64 -11.27 7.66
N ILE A 10 -49.23 -10.12 7.97
CA ILE A 10 -48.52 -8.83 7.97
C ILE A 10 -47.39 -8.85 9.00
N VAL A 11 -47.62 -9.37 10.21
CA VAL A 11 -46.57 -9.46 11.23
C VAL A 11 -45.43 -10.39 10.80
N ALA A 12 -45.73 -11.56 10.23
CA ALA A 12 -44.71 -12.47 9.74
C ALA A 12 -43.86 -11.83 8.62
N PHE A 13 -44.52 -11.12 7.69
CA PHE A 13 -43.82 -10.42 6.61
C PHE A 13 -42.98 -9.24 7.13
N ALA A 14 -43.50 -8.50 8.11
CA ALA A 14 -42.76 -7.42 8.76
C ALA A 14 -41.49 -7.93 9.46
N VAL A 15 -41.56 -9.08 10.14
CA VAL A 15 -40.39 -9.70 10.77
C VAL A 15 -39.34 -10.07 9.73
N VAL A 16 -39.74 -10.66 8.60
CA VAL A 16 -38.80 -10.98 7.51
C VAL A 16 -38.17 -9.71 6.94
N ALA A 17 -38.96 -8.66 6.71
CA ALA A 17 -38.46 -7.38 6.22
C ALA A 17 -37.46 -6.72 7.19
N VAL A 18 -37.67 -6.86 8.50
CA VAL A 18 -36.71 -6.38 9.50
C VAL A 18 -35.41 -7.19 9.46
N ILE A 19 -35.49 -8.51 9.35
CA ILE A 19 -34.29 -9.36 9.26
C ILE A 19 -33.49 -9.02 8.00
N THR A 20 -34.15 -8.87 6.85
CA THR A 20 -33.47 -8.50 5.60
C THR A 20 -32.84 -7.10 5.67
N LEU A 21 -33.50 -6.14 6.33
CA LEU A 21 -32.93 -4.82 6.58
C LEU A 21 -31.66 -4.92 7.44
N VAL A 22 -31.68 -5.71 8.52
CA VAL A 22 -30.50 -5.91 9.38
C VAL A 22 -29.34 -6.50 8.59
N VAL A 23 -29.58 -7.54 7.78
CA VAL A 23 -28.55 -8.12 6.91
C VAL A 23 -28.02 -7.08 5.91
N GLY A 24 -28.89 -6.26 5.33
CA GLY A 24 -28.50 -5.18 4.43
C GLY A 24 -27.59 -4.16 5.10
N VAL A 25 -27.89 -3.75 6.35
CA VAL A 25 -27.06 -2.83 7.13
C VAL A 25 -25.68 -3.42 7.41
N PHE A 26 -25.61 -4.68 7.85
CA PHE A 26 -24.31 -5.35 8.09
C PHE A 26 -23.52 -5.52 6.80
N GLY A 27 -24.17 -5.87 5.69
CA GLY A 27 -23.54 -5.96 4.38
C GLY A 27 -22.96 -4.62 3.93
N PHE A 28 -23.72 -3.54 4.07
CA PHE A 28 -23.26 -2.19 3.75
C PHE A 28 -22.09 -1.74 4.61
N TYR A 29 -22.15 -1.98 5.92
CA TYR A 29 -21.06 -1.66 6.85
C TYR A 29 -19.77 -2.44 6.53
N GLY A 30 -19.89 -3.73 6.24
CA GLY A 30 -18.76 -4.58 5.86
C GLY A 30 -18.12 -4.14 4.54
N LEU A 31 -18.93 -3.78 3.55
CA LEU A 31 -18.45 -3.25 2.27
C LEU A 31 -17.75 -1.90 2.46
N SER A 32 -18.33 -0.98 3.24
CA SER A 32 -17.73 0.33 3.49
C SER A 32 -16.39 0.21 4.22
N THR A 33 -16.29 -0.69 5.20
CA THR A 33 -15.04 -0.92 5.94
C THR A 33 -13.97 -1.51 5.03
N THR A 34 -14.33 -2.50 4.20
CA THR A 34 -13.41 -3.11 3.23
C THR A 34 -12.96 -2.11 2.18
N SER A 35 -13.86 -1.25 1.71
CA SER A 35 -13.53 -0.19 0.74
C SER A 35 -12.49 0.76 1.30
N ASN A 36 -12.67 1.22 2.54
CA ASN A 36 -11.70 2.13 3.17
C ASN A 36 -10.34 1.46 3.35
N LEU A 37 -10.32 0.18 3.78
CA LEU A 37 -9.06 -0.56 3.91
C LEU A 37 -8.35 -0.73 2.57
N LEU A 38 -9.10 -1.04 1.50
CA LEU A 38 -8.55 -1.15 0.15
C LEU A 38 -8.01 0.19 -0.37
N GLU A 39 -8.68 1.29 -0.04
CA GLU A 39 -8.21 2.63 -0.38
C GLU A 39 -6.87 2.91 0.30
N THR A 40 -6.77 2.73 1.63
CA THR A 40 -5.50 2.86 2.37
C THR A 40 -4.40 1.97 1.78
N LEU A 41 -4.70 0.70 1.50
CA LEU A 41 -3.74 -0.23 0.90
C LEU A 41 -3.22 0.26 -0.47
N ALA A 42 -4.12 0.80 -1.29
CA ALA A 42 -3.79 1.25 -2.64
C ALA A 42 -3.04 2.59 -2.66
N THR A 43 -3.36 3.50 -1.73
CA THR A 43 -2.81 4.87 -1.73
C THR A 43 -1.61 5.05 -0.81
N GLU A 44 -1.44 4.20 0.20
CA GLU A 44 -0.40 4.33 1.21
C GLU A 44 0.56 3.13 1.18
N ASP A 45 0.06 1.92 1.49
CA ASP A 45 0.91 0.75 1.72
C ASP A 45 1.65 0.27 0.45
N ILE A 46 0.94 0.14 -0.67
CA ILE A 46 1.53 -0.34 -1.93
C ILE A 46 2.61 0.63 -2.44
N PRO A 47 2.35 1.95 -2.55
CA PRO A 47 3.38 2.91 -2.92
C PRO A 47 4.59 2.89 -1.97
N ALA A 48 4.37 2.77 -0.66
CA ALA A 48 5.45 2.68 0.33
C ALA A 48 6.34 1.44 0.10
N ILE A 49 5.73 0.27 -0.16
CA ILE A 49 6.46 -0.97 -0.44
C ILE A 49 7.22 -0.88 -1.76
N ALA A 50 6.59 -0.37 -2.82
CA ALA A 50 7.24 -0.19 -4.13
C ALA A 50 8.43 0.78 -4.02
N GLY A 51 8.26 1.87 -3.30
CA GLY A 51 9.34 2.82 -3.03
C GLY A 51 10.52 2.20 -2.28
N LEU A 52 10.25 1.38 -1.25
CA LEU A 52 11.30 0.64 -0.54
C LEU A 52 12.09 -0.29 -1.45
N GLN A 53 11.43 -0.90 -2.45
CA GLN A 53 12.11 -1.72 -3.44
C GLN A 53 13.09 -0.89 -4.27
N ASP A 54 12.71 0.32 -4.68
CA ASP A 54 13.59 1.24 -5.41
C ASP A 54 14.79 1.67 -4.55
N ALA A 55 14.57 1.93 -3.26
CA ALA A 55 15.65 2.25 -2.32
C ALA A 55 16.68 1.12 -2.18
N VAL A 56 16.20 -0.12 -2.12
CA VAL A 56 17.07 -1.32 -2.12
C VAL A 56 17.87 -1.40 -3.43
N GLU A 57 17.24 -1.09 -4.56
CA GLU A 57 17.94 -1.05 -5.85
C GLU A 57 19.05 0.01 -5.85
N TYR A 58 18.77 1.23 -5.40
CA TYR A 58 19.77 2.30 -5.33
C TYR A 58 20.95 1.91 -4.45
N GLN A 59 20.68 1.34 -3.27
CA GLN A 59 21.73 0.87 -2.38
C GLN A 59 22.56 -0.25 -3.02
N GLN A 60 21.93 -1.16 -3.76
CA GLN A 60 22.61 -2.21 -4.49
C GLN A 60 23.50 -1.63 -5.60
N ARG A 61 23.05 -0.61 -6.32
CA ARG A 61 23.85 0.07 -7.34
C ARG A 61 25.06 0.77 -6.74
N VAL A 62 24.91 1.45 -5.60
CA VAL A 62 26.04 2.03 -4.84
C VAL A 62 27.04 0.94 -4.45
N LYS A 63 26.56 -0.17 -3.89
CA LYS A 63 27.42 -1.31 -3.51
C LYS A 63 28.19 -1.88 -4.70
N VAL A 64 27.53 -2.02 -5.86
CA VAL A 64 28.18 -2.52 -7.09
C VAL A 64 29.24 -1.53 -7.59
N ALA A 65 28.96 -0.23 -7.58
CA ALA A 65 29.93 0.79 -7.98
C ALA A 65 31.16 0.78 -7.06
N ILE A 66 30.96 0.72 -5.74
CA ILE A 66 32.06 0.58 -4.77
C ILE A 66 32.87 -0.69 -5.04
N ARG A 67 32.22 -1.84 -5.29
CA ARG A 67 32.91 -3.08 -5.64
C ARG A 67 33.77 -2.91 -6.90
N THR A 68 33.23 -2.28 -7.94
CA THR A 68 33.96 -2.03 -9.19
C THR A 68 35.19 -1.16 -8.97
N LEU A 69 35.11 -0.13 -8.11
CA LEU A 69 36.24 0.72 -7.74
C LEU A 69 37.40 -0.02 -7.04
N THR A 70 37.15 -1.21 -6.50
CA THR A 70 38.22 -2.05 -5.90
C THR A 70 39.01 -2.85 -6.93
N SER A 71 38.61 -2.85 -8.21
CA SER A 71 39.31 -3.55 -9.28
C SER A 71 40.61 -2.84 -9.64
N PRO A 72 41.76 -3.54 -9.66
CA PRO A 72 43.04 -2.96 -10.08
C PRO A 72 43.15 -2.78 -11.60
N PHE A 73 42.20 -3.31 -12.36
CA PHE A 73 42.15 -3.24 -13.83
C PHE A 73 41.12 -2.22 -14.33
N LEU A 74 40.65 -1.31 -13.48
CA LEU A 74 39.66 -0.32 -13.85
C LEU A 74 40.32 0.83 -14.64
N GLU A 75 39.76 1.15 -15.80
CA GLU A 75 40.20 2.29 -16.59
C GLU A 75 39.78 3.61 -15.93
N GLN A 76 40.48 4.71 -16.22
CA GLN A 76 40.23 6.02 -15.60
C GLN A 76 38.82 6.53 -15.86
N ASP A 77 38.33 6.41 -17.10
CA ASP A 77 36.98 6.83 -17.49
C ASP A 77 35.91 6.04 -16.73
N ASP A 78 36.16 4.74 -16.51
CA ASP A 78 35.28 3.88 -15.74
C ASP A 78 35.31 4.23 -14.24
N PHE A 79 36.47 4.61 -13.71
CA PHE A 79 36.65 5.05 -12.34
C PHE A 79 35.80 6.31 -12.07
N GLU A 80 35.92 7.34 -12.90
CA GLU A 80 35.13 8.57 -12.79
C GLU A 80 33.63 8.29 -12.88
N ARG A 81 33.22 7.47 -13.85
CA ARG A 81 31.82 7.04 -14.00
C ARG A 81 31.29 6.33 -12.75
N GLN A 82 32.09 5.51 -12.07
CA GLN A 82 31.64 4.88 -10.82
C GLN A 82 31.46 5.89 -9.69
N PHE A 83 32.29 6.93 -9.60
CA PHE A 83 32.10 8.01 -8.63
C PHE A 83 30.81 8.79 -8.89
N GLU A 84 30.54 9.14 -10.15
CA GLU A 84 29.28 9.79 -10.54
C GLU A 84 28.06 8.91 -10.21
N ASN A 85 28.15 7.61 -10.49
CA ASN A 85 27.10 6.66 -10.14
C ASN A 85 26.84 6.60 -8.64
N ILE A 86 27.90 6.56 -7.81
CA ILE A 86 27.77 6.54 -6.36
C ILE A 86 27.04 7.79 -5.88
N GLU A 87 27.42 8.96 -6.37
CA GLU A 87 26.80 10.21 -5.94
C GLU A 87 25.33 10.29 -6.37
N LYS A 88 25.06 9.95 -7.64
CA LYS A 88 23.70 9.90 -8.19
C LYS A 88 22.77 8.98 -7.38
N PHE A 89 23.20 7.75 -7.10
CA PHE A 89 22.36 6.77 -6.40
C PHE A 89 22.28 7.03 -4.90
N ARG A 90 23.30 7.67 -4.29
CA ARG A 90 23.21 8.14 -2.91
C ARG A 90 22.21 9.28 -2.78
N GLN A 91 22.21 10.22 -3.72
CA GLN A 91 21.24 11.31 -3.74
C GLN A 91 19.81 10.77 -3.96
N ALA A 92 19.61 9.91 -4.95
CA ALA A 92 18.31 9.27 -5.18
C ALA A 92 17.80 8.48 -3.96
N TYR A 93 18.70 7.82 -3.22
CA TYR A 93 18.36 7.16 -1.97
C TYR A 93 17.94 8.16 -0.88
N ALA A 94 18.67 9.27 -0.73
CA ALA A 94 18.33 10.31 0.24
C ALA A 94 16.98 10.97 -0.09
N ASP A 95 16.78 11.37 -1.34
CA ASP A 95 15.54 11.98 -1.82
C ASP A 95 14.33 11.05 -1.60
N PHE A 96 14.51 9.74 -1.84
CA PHE A 96 13.48 8.74 -1.55
C PHE A 96 13.11 8.71 -0.06
N PHE A 97 14.09 8.69 0.84
CA PHE A 97 13.81 8.64 2.28
C PHE A 97 13.20 9.95 2.80
N ASP A 98 13.56 11.09 2.22
CA ASP A 98 12.93 12.38 2.52
C ASP A 98 11.42 12.35 2.20
N GLU A 99 11.02 11.73 1.09
CA GLU A 99 9.60 11.55 0.73
C GLU A 99 8.93 10.45 1.56
N TYR A 100 9.57 9.28 1.67
CA TYR A 100 9.06 8.13 2.40
C TYR A 100 8.79 8.44 3.87
N ASP A 101 9.62 9.27 4.51
CA ASP A 101 9.41 9.66 5.90
C ASP A 101 8.18 10.54 6.12
N THR A 102 7.64 11.16 5.06
CA THR A 102 6.38 11.92 5.11
C THR A 102 5.14 11.06 4.98
N LEU A 103 5.27 9.82 4.50
CA LEU A 103 4.14 8.92 4.31
C LEU A 103 3.53 8.52 5.67
N PRO A 104 2.20 8.34 5.76
CA PRO A 104 1.57 7.78 6.94
C PRO A 104 2.15 6.38 7.21
N LYS A 105 2.70 6.19 8.42
CA LYS A 105 3.21 4.90 8.88
C LYS A 105 2.13 4.30 9.80
N THR A 106 1.23 3.52 9.22
CA THR A 106 0.18 2.79 9.95
C THR A 106 0.71 1.54 10.65
#